data_AF-A0A7Y6XNU5-F1
#
_entry.id   AF-A0A7Y6XNU5-F1
#
_cell.length_a   1.000
_cell.length_b   1.000
_cell.length_c   1.000
_cell.angle_alpha   90.00
_cell.angle_beta   90.00
_cell.angle_gamma   90.00
#
_symmetry.space_group_name_H-M   'P 1'
#
loop_
_entity.id
_entity.type
_entity.pdbx_description
1 polymer ?
#
loop_
_entity_poly.entity_id
_entity_poly.type
_entity_poly.pdbx_seq_one_letter_code
_entity_poly.pdbx_strand_id
1 'polypeptide(L)' 'MEIAITLIILTLVLWFWALIDIAKTRRQNPSEKSSWFLLIIALPVVGSILYFQLKGRNSKASTRKFQPKFH' A
#
# COMPACT_ATOMS: atom_id res chain seq x y z
N MET A 1 28.19 -13.74 2.14
CA MET A 1 27.07 -13.89 3.10
C MET A 1 26.46 -12.55 3.53
N GLU A 2 27.22 -11.46 3.50
CA GLU A 2 26.75 -10.15 3.97
C GLU A 2 25.55 -9.58 3.20
N ILE A 3 25.55 -9.70 1.86
CA ILE A 3 24.49 -9.18 0.99
C ILE A 3 23.12 -9.84 1.31
N ALA A 4 23.12 -11.14 1.62
CA ALA A 4 21.89 -11.86 1.93
C ALA A 4 21.23 -11.34 3.21
N ILE A 5 22.03 -11.03 4.24
CA ILE A 5 21.56 -10.48 5.51
C ILE A 5 20.96 -9.09 5.30
N THR A 6 21.65 -8.23 4.52
CA THR A 6 21.14 -6.90 4.19
C THR A 6 19.79 -6.97 3.46
N LEU A 7 19.64 -7.88 2.49
CA LEU A 7 18.38 -8.06 1.77
C LEU A 7 17.24 -8.58 2.66
N ILE A 8 17.54 -9.47 3.60
CA ILE A 8 16.55 -9.97 4.56
C ILE A 8 16.08 -8.84 5.47
N ILE A 9 17.00 -8.05 6.03
CA ILE A 9 16.67 -6.91 6.90
C ILE A 9 15.84 -5.88 6.13
N LEU A 10 16.24 -5.55 4.90
CA LEU A 10 15.50 -4.60 4.06
C LEU A 10 14.08 -5.11 3.78
N THR A 11 13.93 -6.40 3.49
CA THR A 11 12.62 -7.03 3.25
C THR A 11 11.73 -6.93 4.49
N LEU A 12 12.28 -7.22 5.68
CA LEU A 12 11.53 -7.12 6.93
C LEU A 12 11.11 -5.68 7.23
N VAL A 13 12.01 -4.71 7.06
CA VAL A 13 11.71 -3.29 7.28
C VAL A 13 10.58 -2.83 6.35
N LEU A 14 10.67 -3.14 5.06
CA LEU A 14 9.64 -2.80 4.08
C LEU A 14 8.30 -3.50 4.39
N TRP A 15 8.35 -4.75 4.84
CA TRP A 15 7.16 -5.51 5.21
C TRP A 15 6.43 -4.90 6.41
N PHE A 16 7.16 -4.61 7.50
CA PHE A 16 6.59 -3.94 8.67
C PHE A 16 6.06 -2.56 8.32
N TRP A 17 6.78 -1.80 7.49
CA TRP A 17 6.36 -0.47 7.07
C TRP A 17 5.05 -0.50 6.27
N ALA A 18 4.90 -1.48 5.37
CA ALA A 18 3.67 -1.67 4.61
C ALA A 18 2.47 -2.06 5.50
N LEU A 19 2.71 -2.88 6.53
CA LEU A 19 1.69 -3.22 7.54
C LEU A 19 1.19 -1.97 8.28
N ILE A 20 2.11 -1.10 8.71
CA ILE A 20 1.80 0.15 9.41
C ILE A 20 1.05 1.11 8.47
N ASP A 21 1.46 1.22 7.21
CA ASP A 21 0.79 2.08 6.21
C ASP A 21 -0.66 1.65 5.97
N ILE A 22 -0.92 0.33 5.84
CA ILE A 22 -2.29 -0.19 5.78
C ILE A 22 -3.05 0.14 7.05
N ALA A 23 -2.49 -0.15 8.23
CA ALA A 23 -3.14 0.09 9.51
C ALA A 23 -3.55 1.56 9.67
N LYS A 24 -2.66 2.49 9.31
CA LYS A 24 -2.86 3.95 9.36
C LYS A 24 -3.83 4.46 8.28
N THR A 25 -3.94 3.78 7.15
CA THR A 25 -4.85 4.17 6.07
C THR A 25 -6.31 3.94 6.51
N ARG A 26 -7.00 5.03 6.85
CA ARG A 26 -8.42 5.04 7.29
C ARG A 26 -9.41 5.29 6.14
N ARG A 27 -8.92 5.65 4.95
CA ARG A 27 -9.72 6.04 3.77
C ARG A 27 -9.99 4.90 2.77
N GLN A 28 -9.55 3.68 3.06
CA GLN A 28 -9.86 2.51 2.25
C GLN A 28 -11.09 1.81 2.80
N ASN A 29 -11.90 1.23 1.91
CA ASN A 29 -13.01 0.37 2.32
C ASN A 29 -12.45 -0.78 3.18
N PRO A 30 -13.14 -1.17 4.26
CA PRO A 30 -12.64 -2.21 5.17
C PRO A 30 -12.38 -3.55 4.48
N SER A 31 -13.17 -3.89 3.44
CA SER A 31 -12.97 -5.09 2.61
C SER A 31 -11.69 -5.03 1.75
N GLU A 32 -11.41 -3.89 1.12
CA GLU A 32 -10.16 -3.69 0.36
C GLU A 32 -8.94 -3.72 1.28
N LYS A 33 -9.05 -3.08 2.46
CA LYS A 33 -7.99 -3.05 3.46
C LYS A 33 -7.62 -4.45 3.96
N SER A 34 -8.62 -5.29 4.22
CA SER A 34 -8.42 -6.68 4.65
C SER A 34 -7.78 -7.54 3.54
N SER A 35 -8.20 -7.36 2.29
CA SER A 35 -7.61 -8.07 1.14
C SER A 35 -6.12 -7.70 0.95
N TRP A 36 -5.79 -6.41 1.08
CA TRP A 36 -4.41 -5.95 1.02
C TRP A 36 -3.55 -6.47 2.16
N PHE A 37 -4.11 -6.51 3.38
CA PHE A 37 -3.42 -7.04 4.54
C PHE A 37 -3.09 -8.54 4.38
N LEU A 38 -4.06 -9.33 3.92
CA LEU A 38 -3.87 -10.76 3.65
C LEU A 38 -2.80 -11.00 2.58
N LEU A 39 -2.80 -10.20 1.51
CA LEU A 39 -1.83 -10.30 0.43
C LEU A 39 -0.40 -9.96 0.89
N ILE A 40 -0.22 -8.91 1.70
CA ILE A 40 1.09 -8.50 2.22
C ILE A 40 1.64 -9.52 3.23
N ILE A 41 0.77 -10.15 4.02
CA ILE A 41 1.18 -11.26 4.92
C ILE A 41 1.55 -12.50 4.12
N ALA A 42 0.74 -12.89 3.14
CA ALA A 42 0.99 -14.10 2.34
C ALA A 42 2.23 -13.97 1.45
N LEU A 43 2.53 -12.76 0.98
CA LEU A 43 3.64 -12.48 0.07
C LEU A 43 4.35 -11.17 0.51
N PRO A 44 5.37 -11.22 1.37
CA PRO A 44 5.99 -10.01 1.92
C PRO A 44 6.61 -9.12 0.83
N VAL A 45 7.28 -9.72 -0.16
CA VAL A 45 7.90 -9.00 -1.28
C VAL A 45 6.87 -8.66 -2.35
N VAL A 46 6.14 -9.65 -2.86
CA VAL A 46 5.22 -9.44 -3.99
C VAL A 46 3.97 -8.67 -3.56
N GLY A 47 3.44 -8.92 -2.38
CA GLY A 47 2.26 -8.25 -1.84
C GLY A 47 2.50 -6.77 -1.56
N SER A 48 3.70 -6.38 -1.09
CA SER A 48 4.05 -4.97 -0.92
C SER A 48 4.19 -4.24 -2.26
N ILE A 49 4.82 -4.87 -3.26
CA ILE A 49 4.92 -4.33 -4.63
C ILE A 49 3.53 -4.13 -5.24
N LEU A 50 2.67 -5.15 -5.18
CA LEU A 50 1.30 -5.08 -5.68
C LEU A 50 0.49 -4.00 -4.96
N TYR A 51 0.66 -3.85 -3.65
CA TYR A 51 0.01 -2.80 -2.86
C TYR A 51 0.35 -1.41 -3.37
N PHE A 52 1.64 -1.09 -3.53
CA PHE A 52 2.05 0.23 -4.02
C PHE A 52 1.61 0.48 -5.47
N GLN A 53 1.70 -0.54 -6.35
CA GLN A 53 1.27 -0.45 -7.75
C GLN A 53 -0.23 -0.19 -7.90
N LEU A 54 -1.07 -0.91 -7.13
CA LEU A 54 -2.52 -0.86 -7.29
C LEU A 54 -3.19 0.22 -6.41
N LYS A 55 -2.60 0.58 -5.27
CA LYS A 55 -3.04 1.74 -4.45
C LYS A 55 -3.07 3.03 -5.26
N GLY A 56 -2.08 3.24 -6.14
CA GLY A 56 -2.04 4.40 -7.04
C GLY A 56 -3.11 4.38 -8.14
N ARG A 57 -3.52 3.18 -8.57
CA ARG A 57 -4.48 2.98 -9.68
C ARG A 57 -5.95 3.06 -9.24
N ASN A 58 -6.24 2.62 -8.02
CA ASN A 58 -7.58 2.69 -7.41
C ASN A 58 -7.87 4.02 -6.71
N SER A 59 -6.84 4.87 -6.56
CA SER A 59 -7.04 6.30 -6.37
C SER A 59 -7.70 6.78 -7.64
N LYS A 60 -9.03 6.69 -7.73
CA LYS A 60 -9.81 7.26 -8.82
C LYS A 60 -9.17 8.61 -9.05
N ALA A 61 -8.59 8.80 -10.23
CA ALA A 61 -8.42 10.11 -10.80
C ALA A 61 -9.85 10.63 -10.98
N SER A 62 -10.48 10.98 -9.85
CA SER A 62 -11.53 11.95 -9.81
C SER A 62 -10.81 13.16 -10.33
N THR A 63 -10.88 13.32 -11.65
CA THR A 63 -10.75 14.59 -12.33
C THR A 63 -11.43 15.55 -11.36
N ARG A 64 -10.66 16.32 -10.59
CA ARG A 64 -11.22 17.34 -9.72
C ARG A 64 -11.92 18.26 -10.70
N LYS A 65 -13.22 18.04 -10.92
CA LYS A 65 -14.02 18.90 -11.77
C LYS A 65 -14.01 20.22 -11.01
N PHE A 66 -13.14 21.11 -11.44
CA PHE A 66 -13.09 22.47 -10.93
C PHE A 66 -14.47 23.07 -11.24
N GLN A 67 -15.34 23.08 -10.24
CA GLN A 67 -16.64 23.70 -10.28
C GLN A 67 -16.56 24.96 -9.41
N PRO A 68 -16.01 26.07 -9.92
CA PRO A 68 -16.03 27.31 -9.19
C PRO A 68 -17.48 27.82 -9.12
N LYS A 69 -17.99 28.02 -7.90
CA LYS A 69 -19.19 28.82 -7.68
C LYS A 69 -18.78 30.28 -7.62
N PHE A 70 -18.86 30.96 -8.76
CA PHE A 70 -18.84 32.41 -8.79
C PHE A 70 -20.27 32.89 -8.46
N HIS A 71 -20.51 33.27 -7.21
CA HIS A 71 -21.69 34.03 -6.79
C HIS A 71 -21.32 35.51 -6.74
#